data_AF-A0A4Q3VJS4-F1
#
_entry.id   AF-A0A4Q3VJS4-F1
#
_cell.length_a   1.000
_cell.length_b   1.000
_cell.length_c   1.000
_cell.angle_alpha   90.00
_cell.angle_beta   90.00
_cell.angle_gamma   90.00
#
_symmetry.space_group_name_H-M   'P 1'
#
loop_
_entity.id
_entity.type
_entity.pdbx_description
1 polymer ?
#
loop_
_entity_poly.entity_id
_entity_poly.type
_entity_poly.pdbx_seq_one_letter_code
_entity_poly.pdbx_strand_id
1 'polypeptide(L)'
;YVGKSKKLERLIEGKAICLVEDGKFAIDNFRKETLGQDEFFSELRLQGISHLGQIEKAIIETTGGISVFFYPDDEIRYGLPILPGSLDNKMKTIPKEGFYSCTFCGATEKLKPVANHTCPQCRKDKWVEASIRKRIS
;
A
#
# COMPACT_ATOMS: atom_id res chain seq x y z
N TYR A 1 -23.36 6.30 14.42
CA TYR A 1 -22.18 5.59 14.97
C TYR A 1 -21.99 4.31 14.17
N VAL A 2 -21.24 4.41 13.07
CA VAL A 2 -20.92 3.26 12.20
C VAL A 2 -19.65 2.62 12.76
N GLY A 3 -19.72 1.30 12.99
CA GLY A 3 -18.79 0.57 13.83
C GLY A 3 -17.34 0.66 13.39
N LYS A 4 -16.47 1.05 14.32
CA LYS A 4 -15.06 0.64 14.31
C LYS A 4 -15.03 -0.87 14.09
N SER A 5 -14.25 -1.34 13.12
CA SER A 5 -14.12 -2.77 12.83
C SER A 5 -13.73 -3.51 14.11
N LYS A 6 -14.65 -4.29 14.67
CA LYS A 6 -14.41 -5.15 15.86
C LYS A 6 -13.29 -6.18 15.65
N LYS A 7 -12.75 -6.32 14.43
CA LYS A 7 -11.64 -7.23 14.12
C LYS A 7 -10.26 -6.57 14.28
N LEU A 8 -10.17 -5.25 14.20
CA LEU A 8 -8.91 -4.52 14.40
C LEU A 8 -8.49 -4.45 15.88
N GLU A 9 -9.43 -4.69 16.80
CA GLU A 9 -9.21 -4.59 18.25
C GLU A 9 -8.37 -5.75 18.84
N ARG A 10 -8.00 -6.77 18.06
CA ARG A 10 -7.65 -8.08 18.64
C ARG A 10 -6.22 -8.58 18.54
N LEU A 11 -5.25 -7.84 18.02
CA LEU A 11 -3.90 -8.35 17.88
C LEU A 11 -2.86 -7.26 17.94
N ILE A 12 -2.42 -6.92 19.14
CA ILE A 12 -1.14 -6.23 19.32
C ILE A 12 -0.46 -6.82 20.54
N GLU A 13 0.62 -7.55 20.28
CA GLU A 13 1.59 -7.96 21.27
C GLU A 13 2.34 -6.70 21.76
N GLY A 14 1.65 -5.84 22.51
CA GLY A 14 2.17 -4.73 23.31
C GLY A 14 2.97 -3.61 22.61
N LYS A 15 3.18 -3.63 21.29
CA LYS A 15 4.03 -2.64 20.59
C LYS A 15 3.42 -2.15 19.29
N ALA A 16 3.65 -0.87 18.98
CA ALA A 16 3.30 -0.30 17.69
C ALA A 16 4.14 -0.94 16.57
N ILE A 17 3.54 -1.18 15.40
CA ILE A 17 4.17 -1.93 14.30
C ILE A 17 4.08 -1.11 13.01
N CYS A 18 5.21 -0.92 12.34
CA CYS A 18 5.25 -0.26 11.04
C CYS A 18 4.77 -1.22 9.94
N LEU A 19 3.67 -0.89 9.25
CA LEU A 19 3.08 -1.68 8.17
C LEU A 19 3.46 -1.18 6.77
N VAL A 20 3.70 0.12 6.63
CA VAL A 20 4.18 0.74 5.39
C VAL A 20 5.40 1.58 5.72
N GLU A 21 6.45 1.44 4.93
CA GLU A 21 7.66 2.23 4.99
C GLU A 21 8.11 2.54 3.55
N ASP A 22 8.48 3.79 3.28
CA ASP A 22 8.88 4.26 1.95
C ASP A 22 7.86 3.96 0.83
N GLY A 23 6.57 4.09 1.15
CA GLY A 23 5.46 3.86 0.21
C GLY A 23 5.26 2.41 -0.23
N LYS A 24 5.83 1.44 0.50
CA LYS A 24 5.66 -0.01 0.28
C LYS A 24 5.37 -0.72 1.60
N PHE A 25 4.77 -1.90 1.52
CA PHE A 25 4.51 -2.72 2.70
C PHE A 25 5.81 -3.22 3.33
N ALA A 26 5.90 -3.10 4.66
CA ALA A 26 6.86 -3.85 5.46
C ALA A 26 6.38 -5.31 5.56
N ILE A 27 6.70 -6.12 4.53
CA ILE A 27 6.11 -7.45 4.30
C ILE A 27 6.15 -8.36 5.54
N ASP A 28 7.27 -8.38 6.25
CA ASP A 28 7.45 -9.26 7.41
C ASP A 28 6.59 -8.84 8.60
N ASN A 29 6.28 -7.55 8.71
CA ASN A 29 5.36 -7.04 9.73
C ASN A 29 3.92 -7.29 9.28
N PHE A 30 3.58 -6.95 8.04
CA PHE A 30 2.23 -7.10 7.50
C PHE A 30 1.73 -8.56 7.53
N ARG A 31 2.63 -9.55 7.35
CA ARG A 31 2.27 -10.98 7.43
C ARG A 31 1.98 -11.49 8.83
N LYS A 32 2.53 -10.84 9.86
CA LYS A 32 2.34 -11.24 11.26
C LYS A 32 1.01 -10.75 11.81
N GLU A 33 0.46 -9.70 11.20
CA GLU A 33 -0.83 -9.14 11.57
C GLU A 33 -1.99 -9.94 10.97
N THR A 34 -3.11 -10.01 11.69
CA THR A 34 -4.38 -10.51 11.12
C THR A 34 -5.11 -9.49 10.24
N LEU A 35 -4.53 -8.29 10.08
CA LEU A 35 -5.13 -7.22 9.31
C LEU A 35 -5.12 -7.55 7.81
N GLY A 36 -6.30 -7.64 7.21
CA GLY A 36 -6.42 -7.85 5.77
C GLY A 36 -5.97 -6.62 4.97
N GLN A 37 -5.42 -6.84 3.77
CA GLN A 37 -5.02 -5.75 2.86
C GLN A 37 -6.17 -4.78 2.56
N ASP A 38 -7.38 -5.29 2.33
CA ASP A 38 -8.56 -4.48 2.02
C ASP A 38 -9.01 -3.62 3.22
N GLU A 39 -8.88 -4.17 4.44
CA GLU A 39 -9.20 -3.47 5.69
C GLU A 39 -8.17 -2.38 5.96
N PHE A 40 -6.87 -2.68 5.81
CA PHE A 40 -5.80 -1.69 5.89
C PHE A 40 -6.00 -0.56 4.87
N PHE A 41 -6.30 -0.90 3.60
CA PHE A 41 -6.61 0.12 2.59
C PHE A 41 -7.86 0.94 2.94
N SER A 42 -8.84 0.35 3.62
CA SER A 42 -10.02 1.09 4.09
C SER A 42 -9.65 2.18 5.08
N GLU A 43 -8.82 1.85 6.07
CA GLU A 43 -8.35 2.82 7.06
C GLU A 43 -7.52 3.94 6.41
N LEU A 44 -6.64 3.61 5.45
CA LEU A 44 -5.90 4.62 4.70
C LEU A 44 -6.83 5.54 3.90
N ARG A 45 -7.85 4.98 3.25
CA ARG A 45 -8.85 5.77 2.48
C ARG A 45 -9.65 6.70 3.39
N LEU A 46 -9.98 6.29 4.62
CA LEU A 46 -10.63 7.15 5.61
C LEU A 46 -9.77 8.37 5.97
N GLN A 47 -8.44 8.28 5.80
CA GLN A 47 -7.52 9.42 5.95
C GLN A 47 -7.24 10.17 4.64
N GLY A 48 -8.02 9.93 3.57
CA GLY A 48 -7.89 10.64 2.29
C GLY A 48 -6.74 10.15 1.41
N ILE A 49 -6.14 9.00 1.72
CA ILE A 49 -5.03 8.42 0.96
C ILE A 49 -5.57 7.64 -0.23
N SER A 50 -4.92 7.80 -1.38
CA SER A 50 -5.32 7.16 -2.65
C SER A 50 -4.27 6.21 -3.23
N HIS A 51 -3.01 6.31 -2.81
CA HIS A 51 -1.95 5.36 -3.13
C HIS A 51 -0.84 5.36 -2.09
N LEU A 52 -0.09 4.24 -1.98
CA LEU A 52 0.95 4.09 -0.95
C LEU A 52 2.12 5.07 -1.11
N GLY A 53 2.38 5.56 -2.31
CA GLY A 53 3.47 6.51 -2.58
C GLY A 53 3.29 7.90 -1.95
N GLN A 54 2.16 8.16 -1.29
CA GLN A 54 1.90 9.35 -0.47
C GLN A 54 2.40 9.19 0.98
N ILE A 55 2.70 7.96 1.39
CA ILE A 55 3.00 7.56 2.77
C ILE A 55 4.51 7.35 2.92
N GLU A 56 5.10 8.05 3.87
CA GLU A 56 6.45 7.76 4.36
C GLU A 56 6.40 6.58 5.33
N LYS A 57 5.52 6.64 6.34
CA LYS A 57 5.29 5.55 7.31
C LYS A 57 3.81 5.40 7.65
N ALA A 58 3.34 4.17 7.77
CA ALA A 58 2.06 3.87 8.41
C ALA A 58 2.28 2.85 9.53
N ILE A 59 1.80 3.17 10.73
CA ILE A 59 2.04 2.39 11.94
C ILE A 59 0.69 1.99 12.52
N ILE A 60 0.52 0.71 12.82
CA ILE A 60 -0.59 0.23 13.64
C ILE A 60 -0.21 0.41 15.12
N GLU A 61 -0.98 1.25 15.82
CA GLU A 61 -0.81 1.56 17.24
C GLU A 61 -1.48 0.51 18.10
N THR A 62 -1.03 0.33 19.35
CA THR A 62 -1.56 -0.67 20.33
C THR A 62 -3.08 -0.63 20.56
N THR A 63 -3.74 0.45 20.16
CA THR A 63 -5.20 0.63 20.19
C THR A 63 -5.93 0.02 18.98
N GLY A 64 -5.20 -0.47 17.98
CA GLY A 64 -5.68 -0.84 16.65
C GLY A 64 -5.76 0.34 15.68
N GLY A 65 -5.61 1.60 16.14
CA GLY A 65 -5.59 2.76 15.25
C GLY A 65 -4.37 2.78 14.31
N ILE A 66 -4.47 3.50 13.19
CA ILE A 66 -3.36 3.71 12.27
C ILE A 66 -2.90 5.16 12.30
N SER A 67 -1.64 5.38 12.67
CA SER A 67 -0.96 6.66 12.49
C SER A 67 -0.26 6.67 11.12
N VAL A 68 -0.35 7.79 10.41
CA VAL A 68 0.24 7.93 9.06
C VAL A 68 1.11 9.18 9.02
N PHE A 69 2.34 8.99 8.54
CA PHE A 69 3.30 10.04 8.24
C PHE A 69 3.45 10.13 6.73
N PHE A 70 3.42 11.36 6.24
CA PHE A 70 3.25 11.67 4.84
C PHE A 70 4.51 12.27 4.24
N TYR A 71 4.81 11.89 3.00
CA TYR A 71 5.73 12.71 2.21
C TYR A 71 5.13 14.11 1.97
N PRO A 72 5.98 15.15 1.93
CA PRO A 72 5.63 16.44 1.33
C PRO A 72 5.06 16.27 -0.10
N ASP A 73 4.19 17.18 -0.53
CA ASP A 73 3.47 17.06 -1.80
C ASP A 73 4.36 17.16 -3.05
N ASP A 74 5.56 17.70 -2.93
CA ASP A 74 6.62 17.76 -3.93
C ASP A 74 7.56 16.54 -3.90
N GLU A 75 7.49 15.74 -2.85
CA GLU A 75 8.30 14.53 -2.66
C GLU A 75 7.49 13.22 -2.80
N ILE A 76 6.19 13.31 -3.09
CA ILE A 76 5.37 12.11 -3.31
C ILE A 76 5.94 11.23 -4.42
N ARG A 77 5.80 9.92 -4.24
CA ARG A 77 6.35 8.92 -5.15
C ARG A 77 5.23 8.21 -5.89
N TYR A 78 5.56 7.61 -7.03
CA TYR A 78 4.64 6.69 -7.68
C TYR A 78 4.39 5.49 -6.74
N GLY A 79 3.12 5.14 -6.53
CA GLY A 79 2.77 4.11 -5.56
C GLY A 79 1.61 3.23 -5.98
N LEU A 80 1.42 2.15 -5.23
CA LEU A 80 0.31 1.23 -5.40
C LEU A 80 -1.03 1.96 -5.16
N PRO A 81 -1.93 2.04 -6.16
CA PRO A 81 -3.27 2.58 -5.94
C PRO A 81 -4.06 1.67 -4.97
N ILE A 82 -4.84 2.31 -4.10
CA ILE A 82 -5.60 1.60 -3.03
C ILE A 82 -7.12 1.81 -3.12
N LEU A 83 -7.58 2.52 -4.16
CA LEU A 83 -9.00 2.74 -4.37
C LEU A 83 -9.70 1.42 -4.78
N PRO A 84 -10.98 1.24 -4.44
CA PRO A 84 -11.74 0.07 -4.88
C PRO A 84 -11.65 -0.13 -6.40
N GLY A 85 -11.44 -1.38 -6.83
CA GLY A 85 -11.29 -1.76 -8.24
C GLY A 85 -9.94 -1.40 -8.88
N SER A 86 -9.08 -0.65 -8.21
CA SER A 86 -7.77 -0.27 -8.77
C SER A 86 -6.86 -1.46 -9.05
N LEU A 87 -7.05 -2.59 -8.37
CA LEU A 87 -6.25 -3.81 -8.55
C LEU A 87 -6.90 -4.85 -9.48
N ASP A 88 -8.06 -4.55 -10.08
CA ASP A 88 -8.81 -5.50 -10.91
C ASP A 88 -8.05 -5.83 -12.21
N ASN A 89 -7.40 -4.81 -12.79
CA ASN A 89 -6.63 -4.90 -14.02
C ASN A 89 -5.16 -5.30 -13.79
N LYS A 90 -4.89 -6.07 -12.73
CA LYS A 90 -3.53 -6.56 -12.45
C LYS A 90 -3.02 -7.42 -13.60
N MET A 91 -1.79 -7.17 -14.00
CA MET A 91 -1.15 -7.78 -15.16
C MET A 91 0.15 -8.46 -14.79
N LYS A 92 0.51 -9.49 -15.56
CA LYS A 92 1.85 -10.11 -15.53
C LYS A 92 2.74 -9.53 -16.64
N THR A 93 2.14 -9.29 -17.80
CA THR A 93 2.76 -8.64 -18.94
C THR A 93 2.68 -7.13 -18.78
N ILE A 94 3.78 -6.44 -19.02
CA ILE A 94 3.83 -4.98 -19.09
C ILE A 94 3.61 -4.56 -20.55
N PRO A 95 2.52 -3.85 -20.88
CA PRO A 95 2.16 -3.56 -22.27
C PRO A 95 2.88 -2.33 -22.85
N LYS A 96 3.23 -1.35 -22.00
CA LYS A 96 3.84 -0.07 -22.39
C LYS A 96 4.88 0.36 -21.36
N GLU A 97 5.74 1.29 -21.72
CA GLU A 97 6.67 1.90 -20.75
C GLU A 97 5.90 2.75 -19.74
N GLY A 98 6.22 2.61 -18.45
CA GLY A 98 5.55 3.36 -17.38
C GLY A 98 6.00 2.96 -15.98
N PHE A 99 5.40 3.57 -14.97
CA PHE A 99 5.59 3.17 -13.57
C PHE A 99 4.55 2.13 -13.18
N TYR A 100 5.00 1.04 -12.59
CA TYR A 100 4.16 -0.08 -12.19
C TYR A 100 4.44 -0.46 -10.74
N SER A 101 3.38 -0.72 -10.00
CA SER A 101 3.44 -1.10 -8.59
C SER A 101 3.11 -2.57 -8.44
N CYS A 102 3.91 -3.30 -7.67
CA CYS A 102 3.63 -4.67 -7.32
C CYS A 102 2.36 -4.72 -6.46
N THR A 103 1.37 -5.53 -6.88
CA THR A 103 0.08 -5.58 -6.17
C THR A 103 0.17 -6.22 -4.77
N PHE A 104 1.28 -6.90 -4.48
CA PHE A 104 1.50 -7.57 -3.20
C PHE A 104 2.23 -6.69 -2.19
N CYS A 105 3.40 -6.16 -2.55
CA CYS A 105 4.24 -5.39 -1.60
C CYS A 105 4.21 -3.87 -1.85
N GLY A 106 3.60 -3.41 -2.93
CA GLY A 106 3.53 -1.98 -3.25
C GLY A 106 4.81 -1.36 -3.81
N ALA A 107 5.89 -2.13 -3.98
CA ALA A 107 7.11 -1.65 -4.61
C ALA A 107 6.84 -1.17 -6.05
N THR A 108 7.34 0.01 -6.39
CA THR A 108 7.13 0.65 -7.70
C THR A 108 8.41 0.69 -8.51
N GLU A 109 8.31 0.34 -9.80
CA GLU A 109 9.43 0.40 -10.74
C GLU A 109 9.02 1.02 -12.07
N LYS A 110 9.97 1.69 -12.74
CA LYS A 110 9.81 2.11 -14.13
C LYS A 110 10.12 0.93 -15.04
N LEU A 111 9.10 0.36 -15.68
CA LEU A 111 9.21 -0.84 -16.50
C LEU A 111 9.01 -0.50 -17.98
N LYS A 112 9.70 -1.25 -18.84
CA LYS A 112 9.49 -1.29 -20.29
C LYS A 112 8.60 -2.48 -20.65
N PRO A 113 8.04 -2.54 -21.88
CA PRO A 113 7.24 -3.68 -22.30
C PRO A 113 7.98 -5.01 -22.13
N VAL A 114 7.37 -5.96 -21.40
CA VAL A 114 7.97 -7.26 -21.09
C VAL A 114 6.88 -8.28 -20.78
N ALA A 115 7.06 -9.52 -21.24
CA ALA A 115 6.08 -10.60 -21.05
C ALA A 115 5.88 -10.99 -19.58
N ASN A 116 6.94 -10.91 -18.77
CA ASN A 116 6.88 -11.20 -17.35
C ASN A 116 7.96 -10.41 -16.62
N HIS A 117 7.63 -9.86 -15.47
CA HIS A 117 8.57 -9.16 -14.60
C HIS A 117 8.35 -9.58 -13.16
N THR A 118 9.41 -10.02 -12.48
CA THR A 118 9.36 -10.47 -11.09
C THR A 118 9.79 -9.34 -10.17
N CYS A 119 8.94 -9.01 -9.19
CA CYS A 119 9.24 -7.98 -8.20
C CYS A 119 10.52 -8.33 -7.42
N PRO A 120 11.54 -7.45 -7.39
CA PRO A 120 12.79 -7.69 -6.69
C PRO A 120 12.62 -7.70 -5.17
N GLN A 121 11.55 -7.08 -4.64
CA GLN A 121 11.29 -6.99 -3.20
C GLN A 121 10.58 -8.23 -2.66
N CYS A 122 9.59 -8.77 -3.37
CA CYS A 122 8.72 -9.84 -2.84
C CYS A 122 8.61 -11.09 -3.72
N ARG A 123 9.26 -11.08 -4.89
CA ARG A 123 9.28 -12.18 -5.88
C ARG A 123 7.92 -12.54 -6.50
N LYS A 124 6.88 -11.71 -6.31
CA LYS A 124 5.60 -11.83 -7.02
C LYS A 124 5.67 -11.20 -8.41
N ASP A 125 4.72 -11.56 -9.26
CA ASP A 125 4.72 -11.23 -10.70
C ASP A 125 3.46 -10.46 -11.15
N LYS A 126 2.65 -9.99 -10.20
CA LYS A 126 1.44 -9.21 -10.48
C LYS A 126 1.69 -7.73 -10.24
N TRP A 127 1.36 -6.92 -11.25
CA TRP A 127 1.61 -5.49 -11.30
C TRP A 127 0.36 -4.73 -11.70
N VAL A 128 0.34 -3.45 -11.37
CA VAL A 128 -0.68 -2.48 -11.81
C VAL A 128 0.00 -1.16 -12.14
N GLU A 129 -0.59 -0.33 -13.00
CA GLU A 129 -0.08 1.03 -13.23
C GLU A 129 -0.05 1.80 -11.89
N ALA A 130 1.08 2.44 -11.61
CA ALA A 130 1.27 3.20 -10.40
C ALA A 130 0.56 4.56 -10.47
N SER A 131 0.13 5.07 -9.31
CA SER A 131 -0.48 6.39 -9.19
C SER A 131 0.52 7.41 -8.64
N ILE A 132 0.40 8.67 -9.09
CA ILE A 132 1.14 9.85 -8.61
C ILE A 132 0.18 10.99 -8.21
N ARG A 133 -1.07 10.63 -7.87
CA ARG A 133 -2.10 11.61 -7.56
C ARG A 133 -1.77 12.33 -6.25
N LYS A 134 -1.70 13.66 -6.26
CA LYS A 134 -1.58 14.45 -5.03
C LYS A 134 -2.81 14.30 -4.12
N ARG A 135 -2.61 14.40 -2.80
CA ARG A 135 -3.73 14.49 -1.86
C ARG A 135 -4.52 15.77 -2.15
N ILE A 136 -5.83 15.73 -1.94
CA ILE A 136 -6.68 16.92 -2.00
C ILE A 136 -6.91 17.32 -0.54
N SER A 137 -6.30 18.42 -0.12
CA SER A 137 -6.43 19.04 1.20
C SER A 137 -7.57 20.06 1.22
#